data_AF-A0A3M1XLQ8-F1
#
_entry.id   AF-A0A3M1XLQ8-F1
#
_cell.length_a   1.000
_cell.length_b   1.000
_cell.length_c   1.000
_cell.angle_alpha   90.00
_cell.angle_beta   90.00
_cell.angle_gamma   90.00
#
_symmetry.space_group_name_H-M   'P 1'
#
loop_
_entity.id
_entity.type
_entity.pdbx_description
1 polymer ?
#
loop_
_entity_poly.entity_id
_entity_poly.type
_entity_poly.pdbx_seq_one_letter_code
_entity_poly.pdbx_strand_id
1 'polypeptide(L)'
;MQCPYCNFNGHRMDLHAHLMEQHAEQVKVFVHRVTGKMMYEFQCPLCEEHWLKPLKKRPSDLQAYVREIRMVAFDLFLYHLMLDHGQDAADAENQDAT
;
A
#
# COMPACT_ATOMS: atom_id res chain seq x y z
N MET A 1 10.01 3.03 -9.93
CA MET A 1 8.61 2.59 -9.83
C MET A 1 7.69 3.79 -9.93
N GLN A 2 6.67 3.68 -10.77
CA GLN A 2 5.68 4.72 -11.03
C GLN A 2 4.47 4.56 -10.11
N CYS A 3 3.98 5.68 -9.56
CA CYS A 3 2.73 5.70 -8.81
C CYS A 3 1.55 5.47 -9.76
N PRO A 4 0.60 4.59 -9.43
CA PRO A 4 -0.56 4.34 -10.29
C PRO A 4 -1.70 5.35 -10.09
N TYR A 5 -1.59 6.23 -9.10
CA TYR A 5 -2.60 7.25 -8.78
C TYR A 5 -2.21 8.67 -9.23
N CYS A 6 -0.94 8.91 -9.54
CA CYS A 6 -0.43 10.21 -9.96
C CYS A 6 0.87 10.08 -10.76
N ASN A 7 1.51 11.20 -11.09
CA ASN A 7 2.71 11.24 -11.92
C ASN A 7 4.02 11.00 -11.15
N PHE A 8 3.98 10.63 -9.87
CA PHE A 8 5.18 10.35 -9.09
C PHE A 8 5.95 9.13 -9.64
N ASN A 9 7.27 9.22 -9.65
CA ASN A 9 8.18 8.12 -9.99
C ASN A 9 9.40 8.20 -9.09
N GLY A 10 9.83 7.07 -8.53
CA GLY A 10 10.98 6.99 -7.62
C GLY A 10 11.35 5.57 -7.26
N HIS A 11 12.25 5.39 -6.29
CA HIS A 11 12.56 4.05 -5.78
C HIS A 11 11.37 3.48 -5.01
N ARG A 12 11.40 2.16 -4.76
CA ARG A 12 10.35 1.45 -4.01
C ARG A 12 10.05 2.11 -2.67
N MET A 13 11.09 2.51 -1.93
CA MET A 13 10.93 3.17 -0.63
C MET A 13 10.31 4.57 -0.76
N ASP A 14 10.71 5.34 -1.77
CA ASP A 14 10.13 6.67 -2.01
C ASP A 14 8.66 6.55 -2.43
N LEU A 15 8.34 5.56 -3.28
CA LEU A 15 6.97 5.28 -3.66
C LEU A 15 6.12 4.81 -2.47
N HIS A 16 6.68 4.01 -1.56
CA HIS A 16 6.01 3.59 -0.33
C HIS A 16 5.65 4.79 0.56
N ALA A 17 6.63 5.67 0.80
CA ALA A 17 6.43 6.90 1.55
C ALA A 17 5.39 7.81 0.86
N HIS A 18 5.52 8.00 -0.44
CA HIS A 18 4.59 8.78 -1.25
C HIS A 18 3.15 8.26 -1.15
N LEU A 19 2.93 6.94 -1.29
CA LEU A 19 1.61 6.33 -1.14
C LEU A 19 1.01 6.56 0.25
N MET A 20 1.84 6.47 1.29
CA MET A 20 1.42 6.73 2.67
C MET A 20 1.04 8.19 2.93
N GLU A 21 1.67 9.15 2.24
CA GLU A 21 1.41 10.57 2.44
C GLU A 21 0.27 11.10 1.57
N GLN A 22 0.23 10.69 0.31
CA GLN A 22 -0.65 11.29 -0.71
C GLN A 22 -1.87 10.44 -1.03
N HIS A 23 -1.83 9.14 -0.74
CA HIS A 23 -2.84 8.18 -1.18
C HIS A 23 -3.30 7.24 -0.08
N ALA A 24 -3.06 7.57 1.19
CA ALA A 24 -3.39 6.72 2.33
C ALA A 24 -4.87 6.32 2.37
N GLU A 25 -5.78 7.15 1.87
CA GLU A 25 -7.21 6.85 1.80
C GLU A 25 -7.58 5.71 0.84
N GLN A 26 -6.69 5.32 -0.09
CA GLN A 26 -6.91 4.17 -0.97
C GLN A 26 -6.98 2.85 -0.20
N VAL A 27 -6.31 2.77 0.96
CA VAL A 27 -6.47 1.67 1.91
C VAL A 27 -7.51 2.09 2.95
N LYS A 28 -8.70 1.49 2.84
CA LYS A 28 -9.79 1.70 3.78
C LYS A 28 -9.62 0.77 4.96
N VAL A 29 -9.73 1.34 6.16
CA VAL A 29 -9.68 0.58 7.42
C VAL A 29 -10.96 0.87 8.18
N PHE A 30 -11.74 -0.16 8.50
CA PHE A 30 -13.07 0.02 9.09
C PHE A 30 -13.47 -1.15 9.98
N VAL A 31 -14.52 -0.94 10.78
CA VAL A 31 -15.15 -1.98 11.58
C VAL A 31 -16.35 -2.52 10.81
N HIS A 32 -16.34 -3.81 10.49
CA HIS A 32 -17.41 -4.44 9.74
C HIS A 32 -18.67 -4.56 10.62
N ARG A 33 -19.79 -3.98 10.16
CA ARG A 33 -21.01 -3.81 10.96
C ARG A 33 -21.62 -5.13 11.45
N VAL A 34 -21.53 -6.19 10.64
CA VAL A 34 -22.15 -7.49 10.98
C VAL A 34 -21.26 -8.32 11.90
N THR A 35 -19.94 -8.27 11.72
CA THR A 35 -19.02 -9.18 12.42
C THR A 35 -18.32 -8.51 13.60
N GLY A 36 -18.40 -7.18 13.70
CA GLY A 36 -17.67 -6.38 14.69
C GLY A 36 -16.15 -6.42 14.50
N LYS A 37 -15.64 -7.07 13.45
CA LYS A 37 -14.20 -7.22 13.22
C LYS A 37 -13.67 -6.00 12.50
N MET A 38 -12.44 -5.63 12.85
CA MET A 38 -11.68 -4.66 12.08
C MET A 38 -11.25 -5.31 10.76
N MET A 39 -11.41 -4.59 9.66
CA MET A 39 -11.09 -5.02 8.31
C MET A 39 -10.21 -3.96 7.64
N TYR A 40 -9.39 -4.38 6.69
CA TYR A 40 -8.88 -3.47 5.68
C TYR A 40 -9.33 -3.91 4.29
N GLU A 41 -9.53 -2.92 3.43
CA GLU A 41 -9.92 -3.06 2.04
C GLU A 41 -8.97 -2.24 1.17
N PHE A 42 -8.48 -2.84 0.09
CA PHE A 42 -7.66 -2.19 -0.91
C PHE A 42 -7.90 -2.84 -2.27
N GLN A 43 -7.98 -2.04 -3.33
CA GLN A 43 -8.15 -2.49 -4.70
C GLN A 43 -6.99 -2.00 -5.55
N CYS A 44 -6.39 -2.90 -6.34
CA CYS A 44 -5.38 -2.50 -7.31
C CYS A 44 -6.01 -1.60 -8.38
N PRO A 45 -5.42 -0.45 -8.72
CA PRO A 45 -5.92 0.43 -9.77
C PRO A 45 -5.56 -0.05 -11.20
N LEU A 46 -4.69 -1.07 -11.32
CA LEU A 46 -4.18 -1.57 -12.62
C LEU A 46 -4.79 -2.91 -13.04
N CYS A 47 -5.42 -3.65 -12.12
CA CYS A 47 -6.08 -4.92 -12.40
C CYS A 47 -7.28 -5.14 -11.47
N GLU A 48 -7.89 -6.33 -11.53
CA GLU A 48 -9.08 -6.68 -10.75
C GLU A 48 -8.76 -7.21 -9.34
N GLU A 49 -7.48 -7.28 -8.94
CA GLU A 49 -7.07 -7.78 -7.63
C GLU A 49 -7.63 -6.91 -6.49
N HIS A 50 -8.27 -7.57 -5.53
CA HIS A 50 -8.97 -6.92 -4.42
C HIS A 50 -8.69 -7.62 -3.09
N TRP A 51 -8.16 -6.87 -2.13
CA TRP A 51 -7.85 -7.36 -0.79
C TRP A 51 -8.88 -6.87 0.22
N LEU A 52 -9.76 -7.77 0.64
CA LEU A 52 -10.62 -7.58 1.81
C LEU A 52 -10.23 -8.58 2.89
N LYS A 53 -9.54 -8.12 3.95
CA LYS A 53 -8.98 -9.01 4.98
C LYS A 53 -9.36 -8.59 6.40
N PRO A 54 -9.67 -9.55 7.29
CA PRO A 54 -9.87 -9.28 8.70
C PRO A 54 -8.53 -9.03 9.41
N LEU A 55 -8.55 -8.09 10.34
CA LEU A 55 -7.43 -7.77 11.21
C LEU A 55 -7.65 -8.41 12.58
N LYS A 56 -6.57 -8.93 13.19
CA LYS A 56 -6.60 -9.54 14.52
C LYS A 56 -6.68 -8.52 15.68
N LYS A 57 -6.68 -7.22 15.37
CA LYS A 57 -6.70 -6.12 16.34
C LYS A 57 -8.12 -5.81 16.81
N ARG A 58 -8.27 -5.27 18.02
CA ARG A 58 -9.58 -4.91 18.56
C ARG A 58 -10.05 -3.61 17.89
N PRO A 59 -11.36 -3.45 17.63
CA PRO A 59 -11.92 -2.21 17.06
C PRO A 59 -11.58 -0.94 17.85
N SER A 60 -11.47 -1.04 19.19
CA SER A 60 -11.10 0.07 20.07
C SER A 60 -9.73 0.65 19.76
N ASP A 61 -8.86 -0.12 19.10
CA ASP A 61 -7.50 0.29 18.74
C ASP A 61 -7.42 0.86 17.33
N LEU A 62 -8.55 1.05 16.63
CA LEU A 62 -8.56 1.40 15.20
C LEU A 62 -7.70 2.63 14.91
N GLN A 63 -7.90 3.73 15.63
CA GLN A 63 -7.11 4.94 15.40
C GLN A 63 -5.61 4.76 15.68
N ALA A 64 -5.25 3.87 16.60
CA ALA A 64 -3.86 3.63 16.97
C ALA A 64 -3.10 2.81 15.91
N TYR A 65 -3.79 2.04 15.06
CA TYR A 65 -3.16 1.14 14.10
C TYR A 65 -3.45 1.44 12.63
N VAL A 66 -4.33 2.40 12.32
CA VAL A 66 -4.68 2.72 10.92
C VAL A 66 -3.43 3.02 10.09
N ARG A 67 -2.45 3.75 10.64
CA ARG A 67 -1.24 4.11 9.92
C ARG A 67 -0.37 2.89 9.60
N GLU A 68 -0.15 2.01 10.57
CA GLU A 68 0.64 0.78 10.44
C GLU A 68 -0.02 -0.22 9.49
N ILE A 69 -1.36 -0.33 9.55
CA ILE A 69 -2.12 -1.18 8.64
C ILE A 69 -1.93 -0.72 7.20
N ARG A 70 -2.04 0.60 6.95
CA ARG A 70 -1.82 1.18 5.61
C ARG A 70 -0.39 0.96 5.14
N MET A 71 0.59 1.12 6.03
CA MET A 71 2.00 0.91 5.74
C MET A 71 2.24 -0.53 5.24
N VAL A 72 1.71 -1.53 5.94
CA VAL A 72 1.83 -2.93 5.52
C VAL A 72 1.04 -3.22 4.25
N ALA A 73 -0.17 -2.67 4.11
CA ALA A 73 -0.98 -2.85 2.91
C ALA A 73 -0.29 -2.30 1.65
N PHE A 74 0.35 -1.13 1.74
CA PHE A 74 1.13 -0.59 0.62
C PHE A 74 2.42 -1.37 0.36
N ASP A 75 3.05 -1.94 1.38
CA ASP A 75 4.22 -2.80 1.16
C ASP A 75 3.84 -4.04 0.32
N LEU A 76 2.71 -4.68 0.65
CA LEU A 76 2.12 -5.76 -0.16
C LEU A 76 1.73 -5.29 -1.56
N PHE A 77 1.18 -4.08 -1.68
CA PHE A 77 0.85 -3.50 -2.98
C PHE A 77 2.06 -3.32 -3.88
N LEU A 78 3.18 -2.83 -3.33
CA LEU A 78 4.41 -2.69 -4.09
C LEU A 78 4.95 -4.04 -4.56
N TYR A 79 4.85 -5.09 -3.74
CA TYR A 79 5.17 -6.45 -4.19
C TYR A 79 4.28 -6.91 -5.35
N HIS A 80 2.99 -6.65 -5.29
CA HIS A 80 2.06 -6.93 -6.38
C HIS A 80 2.42 -6.15 -7.67
N LEU A 81 2.76 -4.86 -7.56
CA LEU A 81 3.21 -4.06 -8.72
C LEU A 81 4.49 -4.64 -9.36
N MET A 82 5.45 -5.08 -8.55
CA MET A 82 6.69 -5.68 -9.05
C MET A 82 6.42 -7.00 -9.78
N LEU A 83 5.64 -7.89 -9.17
CA LEU A 83 5.44 -9.26 -9.68
C LEU A 83 4.46 -9.32 -10.86
N ASP A 84 3.35 -8.58 -10.77
CA ASP A 84 2.22 -8.72 -11.69
C ASP A 84 2.15 -7.59 -12.74
N HIS A 85 2.84 -6.46 -12.48
CA HIS A 85 2.84 -5.29 -13.37
C HIS A 85 4.22 -4.90 -13.89
N GLY A 86 5.26 -5.72 -13.64
CA GLY A 86 6.62 -5.50 -14.14
C GLY A 86 7.20 -4.15 -13.72
N GLN A 87 6.73 -3.58 -12.61
CA GLN A 87 7.29 -2.36 -12.05
C GLN A 87 8.57 -2.74 -11.32
N ASP A 88 9.68 -2.87 -12.04
CA ASP A 88 10.95 -3.18 -11.40
C ASP A 88 11.34 -2.06 -10.44
N ALA A 89 11.87 -2.46 -9.27
CA ALA A 89 12.68 -1.57 -8.45
C ALA A 89 13.99 -1.36 -9.21
N ALA A 90 13.97 -0.52 -10.26
CA ALA A 90 15.18 -0.17 -10.98
C ALA A 90 16.16 0.45 -9.97
N ASP A 91 17.17 -0.32 -9.62
CA ASP A 91 18.33 0.09 -8.86
C ASP A 91 19.03 1.19 -9.67
N ALA A 92 19.00 2.41 -9.14
CA ALA A 92 19.93 3.45 -9.56
C ALA A 92 21.24 3.22 -8.82
N GLU A 93 21.91 2.11 -9.10
CA GLU A 93 23.33 2.00 -8.79
C GLU A 93 24.15 2.39 -10.03
N ASN A 94 24.83 3.52 -9.84
CA ASN A 94 26.06 3.99 -10.49
C ASN A 94 25.95 4.99 -11.67
N GLN A 95 25.64 6.24 -11.31
CA GLN A 95 26.22 7.41 -11.99
C GLN A 95 27.08 8.19 -10.97
N ASP A 96 28.25 7.66 -10.60
CA ASP A 96 29.50 8.40 -10.35
C ASP A 96 30.50 7.50 -9.60
N ALA A 97 31.48 6.96 -10.33
CA ALA A 97 32.85 6.74 -9.84
C ALA A 97 33.78 6.23 -10.96
N THR A 98 34.47 7.21 -11.57
CA THR A 98 35.76 7.14 -12.30
C THR A 98 35.76 6.74 -13.78
#